data_AF-A0A0W0ID82-F1
#
_entry.id   AF-A0A0W0ID82-F1
#
_cell.length_a   1.000
_cell.length_b   1.000
_cell.length_c   1.000
_cell.angle_alpha   90.00
_cell.angle_beta   90.00
_cell.angle_gamma   90.00
#
_symmetry.space_group_name_H-M   'P 1'
#
loop_
_entity.id
_entity.type
_entity.pdbx_description
1 polymer ?
#
loop_
_entity_poly.entity_id
_entity_poly.type
_entity_poly.pdbx_seq_one_letter_code
_entity_poly.pdbx_strand_id
1 'polypeptide(L)'
;MLLALVGLCGYGVFHYSHLPKTGGIVPAMPPAVVADVTAFAQPPTTEPSRRALTLPEYMGADNLIDEAVVACRFGKSQKTVHNSTAQGMVSARYMSQYKAQQQTQQPRLATAQFVESAVVWQWDRKRTYVAEWVVTGNQIDDTSVCRNWRRGSIEYRECRKGAKAYFKEQCKRLPESGTRQRYCSAASGFSPLG
;
A
#
# COMPACT_ATOMS: atom_id res chain seq x y z
N MET A 1 45.96 2.78 -27.87
CA MET A 1 46.66 1.77 -27.04
C MET A 1 46.08 1.87 -25.64
N LEU A 2 44.81 1.51 -25.42
CA LEU A 2 44.28 0.14 -25.18
C LEU A 2 44.79 -0.43 -23.85
N LEU A 3 43.86 -0.54 -22.89
CA LEU A 3 43.78 -1.34 -21.64
C LEU A 3 43.00 -0.48 -20.60
N ALA A 4 41.69 -0.36 -20.56
CA ALA A 4 40.60 -1.34 -20.64
C ALA A 4 40.70 -2.46 -19.58
N LEU A 5 39.93 -2.26 -18.50
CA LEU A 5 39.01 -3.25 -17.91
C LEU A 5 39.58 -4.59 -17.44
N VAL A 6 40.08 -4.67 -16.20
CA VAL A 6 40.04 -5.92 -15.43
C VAL A 6 39.85 -5.61 -13.95
N GLY A 7 38.72 -6.02 -13.37
CA GLY A 7 38.45 -5.88 -11.94
C GLY A 7 36.99 -5.97 -11.51
N LEU A 8 36.07 -6.41 -12.38
CA LEU A 8 34.65 -6.60 -12.11
C LEU A 8 34.24 -8.06 -12.34
N CYS A 9 34.91 -9.01 -11.68
CA CYS A 9 34.51 -10.42 -11.68
C CYS A 9 34.85 -11.02 -10.31
N GLY A 10 33.93 -11.01 -9.35
CA GLY A 10 34.20 -11.69 -8.08
C GLY A 10 33.25 -11.52 -6.89
N TYR A 11 32.01 -11.02 -7.06
CA TYR A 11 31.05 -10.95 -5.94
C TYR A 11 29.62 -11.26 -6.41
N GLY A 12 29.43 -12.42 -7.04
CA GLY A 12 28.14 -12.80 -7.63
C GLY A 12 27.66 -14.22 -7.31
N VAL A 13 28.22 -14.90 -6.30
CA VAL A 13 27.91 -16.32 -6.04
C VAL A 13 27.83 -16.62 -4.54
N PHE A 14 26.96 -15.97 -3.77
CA PHE A 14 26.61 -16.45 -2.40
C PHE A 14 25.21 -16.05 -1.89
N HIS A 15 24.25 -15.74 -2.78
CA HIS A 15 22.87 -15.41 -2.38
C HIS A 15 21.80 -16.31 -2.99
N TYR A 16 22.04 -17.63 -2.99
CA TYR A 16 20.99 -18.60 -3.27
C TYR A 16 21.14 -19.80 -2.36
N SER A 17 20.27 -19.89 -1.35
CA SER A 17 19.54 -21.12 -0.96
C SER A 17 19.04 -21.03 0.48
N HIS A 18 17.81 -20.54 0.68
CA HIS A 18 16.97 -20.95 1.81
C HIS A 18 15.48 -20.82 1.41
N LEU A 19 15.01 -21.79 0.63
CA LEU A 19 13.58 -22.09 0.50
C LEU A 19 13.18 -23.00 1.68
N PRO A 20 12.25 -22.60 2.56
CA PRO A 20 11.61 -23.53 3.47
C PRO A 20 10.52 -24.31 2.73
N LYS A 21 10.71 -25.63 2.76
CA LYS A 21 9.88 -26.72 2.27
C LYS A 21 8.45 -26.63 2.82
N THR A 22 7.48 -26.31 1.97
CA THR A 22 6.04 -26.44 2.26
C THR A 22 5.63 -27.90 2.12
N GLY A 23 5.40 -28.55 3.26
CA GLY A 23 4.77 -29.87 3.33
C GLY A 23 3.28 -29.75 3.01
N GLY A 24 2.84 -30.48 2.00
CA GLY A 24 1.44 -30.56 1.60
C GLY A 24 0.61 -31.43 2.56
N ILE A 25 -0.59 -30.93 2.87
CA ILE A 25 -1.71 -31.75 3.35
C ILE A 25 -2.92 -31.28 2.55
N VAL A 26 -3.42 -32.16 1.68
CA VAL A 26 -4.67 -32.00 0.92
C VAL A 26 -5.76 -32.73 1.72
N PRO A 27 -6.84 -32.05 2.15
CA PRO A 27 -8.08 -32.71 2.49
C PRO A 27 -9.04 -32.74 1.29
N ALA A 28 -9.62 -33.91 1.08
CA ALA A 28 -10.45 -34.33 -0.03
C ALA A 28 -11.76 -33.52 -0.20
N MET A 29 -12.15 -33.32 -1.46
CA MET A 29 -13.46 -32.80 -1.86
C MET A 29 -14.57 -33.84 -1.60
N PRO A 30 -15.72 -33.47 -1.05
CA PRO A 30 -16.93 -34.29 -1.10
C PRO A 30 -17.65 -34.16 -2.45
N PRO A 31 -18.35 -35.21 -2.92
CA PRO A 31 -18.89 -35.31 -4.27
C PRO A 31 -20.10 -34.40 -4.54
N ALA A 32 -20.22 -34.02 -5.81
CA ALA A 32 -21.31 -33.24 -6.39
C ALA A 32 -22.67 -33.93 -6.19
N VAL A 33 -23.63 -33.18 -5.68
CA VAL A 33 -25.05 -33.56 -5.64
C VAL A 33 -25.75 -32.76 -6.74
N VAL A 34 -26.16 -33.45 -7.79
CA VAL A 34 -26.99 -32.90 -8.87
C VAL A 34 -28.43 -32.94 -8.39
N ALA A 35 -29.06 -31.77 -8.27
CA ALA A 35 -30.50 -31.66 -8.08
C ALA A 35 -31.09 -31.01 -9.34
N ASP A 36 -31.70 -31.87 -10.16
CA ASP A 36 -32.69 -31.51 -11.18
C ASP A 36 -33.96 -30.99 -10.48
N VAL A 37 -34.70 -30.11 -11.15
CA VAL A 37 -36.18 -29.95 -11.11
C VAL A 37 -36.57 -28.69 -11.89
N THR A 38 -36.99 -28.95 -13.12
CA THR A 38 -38.33 -28.66 -13.65
C THR A 38 -38.71 -27.22 -14.04
N ALA A 39 -38.76 -27.06 -15.37
CA ALA A 39 -39.77 -26.37 -16.18
C ALA A 39 -40.77 -25.43 -15.47
N PHE A 40 -40.64 -24.13 -15.72
CA PHE A 40 -41.72 -23.17 -15.54
C PHE A 40 -42.65 -23.21 -16.75
N ALA A 41 -43.84 -23.79 -16.53
CA ALA A 41 -44.99 -23.66 -17.41
C ALA A 41 -45.48 -22.19 -17.42
N GLN A 42 -45.71 -21.64 -18.61
CA GLN A 42 -46.41 -20.38 -18.79
C GLN A 42 -47.90 -20.54 -18.45
N PRO A 43 -48.54 -19.55 -17.81
CA PRO A 43 -49.98 -19.39 -17.91
C PRO A 43 -50.39 -18.15 -18.73
N PRO A 44 -51.59 -18.20 -19.34
CA PRO A 44 -52.04 -17.27 -20.37
C PRO A 44 -52.89 -16.14 -19.76
N THR A 45 -53.05 -15.01 -20.46
CA THR A 45 -54.34 -14.31 -20.61
C THR A 45 -54.25 -13.04 -21.47
N THR A 46 -54.88 -13.14 -22.64
CA THR A 46 -55.88 -12.25 -23.25
C THR A 46 -56.08 -10.79 -22.80
N GLU A 47 -56.32 -9.96 -23.83
CA GLU A 47 -57.04 -8.64 -23.90
C GLU A 47 -56.22 -7.33 -23.84
N PRO A 48 -56.68 -6.22 -24.47
CA PRO A 48 -57.65 -6.04 -25.56
C PRO A 48 -57.01 -5.36 -26.80
N SER A 49 -57.66 -5.51 -27.95
CA SER A 49 -57.31 -4.77 -29.18
C SER A 49 -57.45 -3.26 -28.95
N ARG A 50 -56.33 -2.57 -28.70
CA ARG A 50 -56.26 -1.11 -28.80
C ARG A 50 -55.98 -0.75 -30.25
N ARG A 51 -56.83 0.09 -30.81
CA ARG A 51 -56.70 0.69 -32.15
C ARG A 51 -55.24 1.12 -32.36
N ALA A 52 -54.59 0.61 -33.40
CA ALA A 52 -53.26 1.04 -33.79
C ALA A 52 -53.36 2.49 -34.29
N LEU A 53 -52.92 3.45 -33.47
CA LEU A 53 -52.77 4.84 -33.88
C LEU A 53 -51.74 4.89 -35.02
N THR A 54 -52.01 5.69 -36.04
CA THR A 54 -51.15 5.74 -37.24
C THR A 54 -49.86 6.49 -36.93
N LEU A 55 -48.77 6.13 -37.63
CA LEU A 55 -47.43 6.73 -37.46
C LEU A 55 -47.42 8.28 -37.44
N PRO A 56 -48.20 8.99 -38.28
CA PRO A 56 -48.27 10.46 -38.26
C PRO A 56 -48.88 11.03 -36.98
N GLU A 57 -49.78 10.27 -36.34
CA GLU A 57 -50.46 10.65 -35.11
C GLU A 57 -49.53 10.51 -33.89
N TYR A 58 -48.46 9.70 -34.01
CA TYR A 58 -47.45 9.48 -32.99
C TYR A 58 -46.27 10.45 -33.03
N MET A 59 -45.94 11.01 -34.20
CA MET A 59 -44.70 11.80 -34.38
C MET A 59 -44.89 13.32 -34.23
N GLY A 60 -46.14 13.80 -34.12
CA GLY A 60 -46.46 15.23 -34.09
C GLY A 60 -46.12 15.93 -35.41
N ALA A 61 -46.71 17.10 -35.67
CA ALA A 61 -46.52 17.81 -36.95
C ALA A 61 -45.09 18.35 -37.15
N ASP A 62 -44.32 18.50 -36.06
CA ASP A 62 -43.08 19.28 -36.06
C ASP A 62 -41.80 18.44 -35.87
N ASN A 63 -41.90 17.10 -35.92
CA ASN A 63 -40.80 16.15 -35.60
C ASN A 63 -40.13 16.40 -34.22
N LEU A 64 -40.77 17.17 -33.33
CA LEU A 64 -40.30 17.40 -31.97
C LEU A 64 -40.67 16.17 -31.13
N ILE A 65 -39.67 15.50 -30.56
CA ILE A 65 -39.90 14.41 -29.62
C ILE A 65 -40.37 15.01 -28.29
N ASP A 66 -41.69 15.15 -28.16
CA ASP A 66 -42.32 15.64 -26.92
C ASP A 66 -42.65 14.50 -25.95
N GLU A 67 -42.94 14.83 -24.69
CA GLU A 67 -43.20 13.86 -23.63
C GLU A 67 -44.40 12.95 -23.95
N ALA A 68 -45.35 13.42 -24.76
CA ALA A 68 -46.43 12.63 -25.30
C ALA A 68 -45.93 11.47 -26.20
N VAL A 69 -44.95 11.73 -27.07
CA VAL A 69 -44.37 10.71 -27.97
C VAL A 69 -43.61 9.65 -27.17
N VAL A 70 -42.86 10.09 -26.15
CA VAL A 70 -42.13 9.21 -25.23
C VAL A 70 -43.09 8.34 -24.43
N ALA A 71 -44.15 8.94 -23.87
CA ALA A 71 -45.16 8.23 -23.08
C ALA A 71 -45.96 7.20 -23.89
N CYS A 72 -46.18 7.49 -25.18
CA CYS A 72 -46.93 6.61 -26.07
C CYS A 72 -46.06 5.43 -26.53
N ARG A 73 -44.75 5.63 -26.74
CA ARG A 73 -43.81 4.55 -27.13
C ARG A 73 -43.34 3.68 -25.98
N PHE A 74 -43.10 4.26 -24.80
CA PHE A 74 -42.48 3.56 -23.66
C PHE A 74 -43.41 3.43 -22.43
N GLY A 75 -44.66 3.90 -22.52
CA GLY A 75 -45.53 4.05 -21.35
C GLY A 75 -45.14 5.25 -20.47
N LYS A 76 -45.88 5.49 -19.38
CA LYS A 76 -45.54 6.57 -18.42
C LYS A 76 -44.12 6.33 -17.90
N SER A 77 -43.15 7.13 -18.37
CA SER A 77 -41.79 7.09 -17.85
C SER A 77 -41.83 7.50 -16.38
N GLN A 78 -41.17 6.73 -15.53
CA GLN A 78 -41.03 7.11 -14.12
C GLN A 78 -40.21 8.40 -14.09
N LYS A 79 -40.84 9.54 -13.74
CA LYS A 79 -40.10 10.78 -13.45
C LYS A 79 -39.02 10.43 -12.43
N THR A 80 -37.78 10.80 -12.73
CA THR A 80 -36.64 10.63 -11.83
C THR A 80 -36.99 11.27 -10.49
N VAL A 81 -37.25 10.43 -9.50
CA VAL A 81 -37.45 10.88 -8.12
C VAL A 81 -36.09 11.42 -7.66
N HIS A 82 -35.94 12.74 -7.73
CA HIS A 82 -34.71 13.45 -7.35
C HIS A 82 -34.33 13.26 -5.87
N ASN A 83 -35.23 12.67 -5.08
CA ASN A 83 -35.14 12.47 -3.65
C ASN A 83 -35.16 10.98 -3.29
N SER A 84 -34.42 10.13 -4.01
CA SER A 84 -34.24 8.76 -3.56
C SER A 84 -33.31 8.79 -2.34
N THR A 85 -33.89 8.69 -1.13
CA THR A 85 -33.15 8.31 0.08
C THR A 85 -32.81 6.83 0.02
N ALA A 86 -32.13 6.42 -1.05
CA ALA A 86 -31.60 5.07 -1.19
C ALA A 86 -30.47 4.92 -0.17
N GLN A 87 -30.84 4.62 1.06
CA GLN A 87 -29.92 4.20 2.09
C GLN A 87 -29.44 2.82 1.65
N GLY A 88 -28.14 2.68 1.34
CA GLY A 88 -27.58 1.38 0.99
C GLY A 88 -27.96 0.32 2.03
N MET A 89 -27.99 -0.96 1.64
CA MET A 89 -28.44 -2.10 2.47
C MET A 89 -27.67 -2.32 3.79
N VAL A 90 -26.78 -1.41 4.14
CA VAL A 90 -25.91 -1.47 5.31
C VAL A 90 -26.30 -0.36 6.27
N SER A 91 -26.61 -0.73 7.51
CA SER A 91 -26.97 0.26 8.53
C SER A 91 -25.83 1.26 8.77
N ALA A 92 -26.20 2.51 9.06
CA ALA A 92 -25.22 3.54 9.42
C ALA A 92 -24.34 3.11 10.61
N ARG A 93 -24.90 2.33 11.55
CA ARG A 93 -24.20 1.76 12.69
C ARG A 93 -23.17 0.70 12.29
N TYR A 94 -23.48 -0.16 11.33
CA TYR A 94 -22.52 -1.13 10.82
C TYR A 94 -21.36 -0.43 10.10
N MET A 95 -21.66 0.57 9.27
CA MET A 95 -20.61 1.36 8.60
C MET A 95 -19.71 2.10 9.59
N SER A 96 -20.26 2.65 10.67
CA SER A 96 -19.45 3.35 11.68
C SER A 96 -18.55 2.39 12.46
N GLN A 97 -19.07 1.21 12.84
CA GLN A 97 -18.28 0.17 13.51
C GLN A 97 -17.18 -0.38 12.59
N TYR A 98 -17.50 -0.64 11.32
CA TYR A 98 -16.54 -1.11 10.34
C TYR A 98 -15.41 -0.10 10.09
N LYS A 99 -15.75 1.20 9.94
CA LYS A 99 -14.75 2.27 9.81
C LYS A 99 -13.86 2.41 11.05
N ALA A 100 -14.45 2.31 12.25
CA ALA A 100 -13.69 2.34 13.51
C ALA A 100 -12.74 1.14 13.63
N GLN A 101 -13.20 -0.07 13.25
CA GLN A 101 -12.36 -1.26 13.20
C GLN A 101 -11.25 -1.12 12.14
N GLN A 102 -11.54 -0.59 10.95
CA GLN A 102 -10.52 -0.34 9.92
C GLN A 102 -9.46 0.67 10.37
N GLN A 103 -9.83 1.75 11.08
CA GLN A 103 -8.85 2.69 11.63
C GLN A 103 -7.94 2.05 12.68
N THR A 104 -8.47 1.11 13.46
CA THR A 104 -7.70 0.40 14.49
C THR A 104 -6.82 -0.71 13.89
N GLN A 105 -7.25 -1.28 12.77
CA GLN A 105 -6.58 -2.37 12.07
C GLN A 105 -5.76 -1.95 10.86
N GLN A 106 -5.60 -0.64 10.57
CA GLN A 106 -4.56 -0.23 9.63
C GLN A 106 -3.23 -0.74 10.18
N PRO A 107 -2.61 -1.76 9.55
CA PRO A 107 -1.27 -2.15 9.95
C PRO A 107 -0.45 -0.87 9.77
N ARG A 108 0.19 -0.38 10.85
CA ARG A 108 1.20 0.67 10.72
C ARG A 108 2.06 0.23 9.55
N LEU A 109 1.96 0.92 8.42
CA LEU A 109 2.70 0.58 7.20
C LEU A 109 4.11 0.27 7.65
N ALA A 110 4.51 -1.01 7.51
CA ALA A 110 5.74 -1.51 8.10
C ALA A 110 6.85 -0.60 7.62
N THR A 111 7.34 0.26 8.52
CA THR A 111 8.25 1.32 8.13
C THR A 111 9.51 0.62 7.67
N ALA A 112 9.96 0.92 6.44
CA ALA A 112 11.11 0.23 5.86
C ALA A 112 12.30 0.32 6.82
N GLN A 113 12.80 -0.83 7.24
CA GLN A 113 13.97 -0.94 8.10
C GLN A 113 15.14 -1.47 7.30
N PHE A 114 16.28 -0.79 7.37
CA PHE A 114 17.52 -1.24 6.75
C PHE A 114 18.72 -0.91 7.63
N VAL A 115 19.83 -1.61 7.39
CA VAL A 115 21.09 -1.37 8.08
C VAL A 115 21.96 -0.51 7.17
N GLU A 116 22.55 0.53 7.75
CA GLU A 116 23.52 1.40 7.09
C GLU A 116 24.84 1.34 7.88
N SER A 117 25.95 1.44 7.16
CA SER A 117 27.30 1.35 7.73
C SER A 117 28.18 2.47 7.20
N ALA A 118 29.01 3.06 8.07
CA ALA A 118 30.03 4.01 7.66
C ALA A 118 31.33 3.85 8.45
N VAL A 119 32.42 4.32 7.86
CA VAL A 119 33.69 4.47 8.56
C VAL A 119 33.68 5.80 9.29
N VAL A 120 33.79 5.75 10.62
CA VAL A 120 33.81 6.91 11.50
C VAL A 120 35.19 7.08 12.10
N TRP A 121 35.65 8.32 12.20
CA TRP A 121 36.88 8.62 12.93
C TRP A 121 36.64 8.50 14.42
N GLN A 122 37.62 7.96 15.13
CA GLN A 122 37.71 8.16 16.57
C GLN A 122 37.71 9.67 16.86
N TRP A 123 37.17 10.07 18.02
CA TRP A 123 37.06 11.49 18.37
C TRP A 123 38.42 12.21 18.38
N ASP A 124 39.50 11.48 18.68
CA ASP A 124 40.89 11.96 18.67
C ASP A 124 41.56 11.89 17.28
N ARG A 125 40.83 11.39 16.27
CA ARG A 125 41.25 11.19 14.88
C ARG A 125 42.46 10.28 14.68
N LYS A 126 42.81 9.43 15.65
CA LYS A 126 43.97 8.52 15.53
C LYS A 126 43.63 7.18 14.89
N ARG A 127 42.39 6.73 15.02
CA ARG A 127 41.89 5.47 14.46
C ARG A 127 40.53 5.67 13.82
N THR A 128 40.12 4.67 13.04
CA THR A 128 38.78 4.59 12.46
C THR A 128 38.04 3.36 12.96
N TYR A 129 36.73 3.48 13.02
CA TYR A 129 35.82 2.38 13.37
C TYR A 129 34.81 2.21 12.24
N VAL A 130 34.43 0.96 11.97
CA VAL A 130 33.22 0.69 11.20
C VAL A 130 32.05 0.78 12.16
N ALA A 131 31.13 1.70 11.88
CA ALA A 131 29.91 1.90 12.64
C ALA A 131 28.73 1.41 11.81
N GLU A 132 27.91 0.56 12.41
CA GLU A 132 26.64 0.10 11.83
C GLU A 132 25.46 0.63 12.66
N TRP A 133 24.37 0.99 11.99
CA TRP A 133 23.11 1.38 12.63
C TRP A 133 21.92 0.96 11.78
N VAL A 134 20.76 0.89 12.42
CA VAL A 134 19.47 0.64 11.78
C VAL A 134 18.81 1.98 11.47
N VAL A 135 18.25 2.09 10.29
CA VAL A 135 17.39 3.20 9.89
C VAL A 135 15.97 2.66 9.80
N THR A 136 15.04 3.29 10.53
CA THR A 136 13.60 3.02 10.42
C THR A 136 12.95 4.19 9.69
N GLY A 137 12.61 3.99 8.42
CA GLY A 137 12.02 5.00 7.56
C GLY A 137 13.05 6.07 7.20
N ASN A 138 12.97 7.23 7.87
CA ASN A 138 13.95 8.30 7.71
C ASN A 138 14.61 8.73 9.03
N GLN A 139 14.57 7.88 10.05
CA GLN A 139 15.22 8.11 11.33
C GLN A 139 16.25 7.03 11.60
N ILE A 140 17.42 7.43 12.09
CA ILE A 140 18.42 6.50 12.62
C ILE A 140 17.94 6.08 14.02
N ASP A 141 17.96 4.78 14.30
CA ASP A 141 17.75 4.29 15.65
C ASP A 141 19.03 4.50 16.47
N ASP A 142 19.00 5.50 17.35
CA ASP A 142 20.11 5.90 18.23
C ASP A 142 20.66 4.74 19.08
N THR A 143 19.82 3.78 19.44
CA THR A 143 20.22 2.62 20.27
C THR A 143 21.00 1.58 19.48
N SER A 144 20.84 1.59 18.16
CA SER A 144 21.47 0.66 17.22
C SER A 144 22.84 1.13 16.73
N VAL A 145 23.24 2.38 17.02
CA VAL A 145 24.52 2.93 16.56
C VAL A 145 25.69 2.14 17.17
N CYS A 146 26.59 1.68 16.30
CA CYS A 146 27.71 0.81 16.62
C CYS A 146 27.28 -0.57 17.14
N ARG A 147 26.16 -1.11 16.63
CA ARG A 147 25.63 -2.44 17.02
C ARG A 147 26.58 -3.62 16.74
N ASN A 148 27.54 -3.43 15.84
CA ASN A 148 28.58 -4.41 15.50
C ASN A 148 29.62 -4.56 16.61
N TRP A 149 29.67 -3.64 17.57
CA TRP A 149 30.56 -3.71 18.74
C TRP A 149 29.81 -4.16 19.98
N ARG A 150 30.50 -4.89 20.87
CA ARG A 150 29.91 -5.35 22.13
C ARG A 150 29.58 -4.15 23.03
N ARG A 151 28.32 -4.02 23.45
CA ARG A 151 27.90 -2.99 24.41
C ARG A 151 28.80 -3.00 25.64
N GLY A 152 29.27 -1.81 26.03
CA GLY A 152 30.16 -1.61 27.17
C GLY A 152 31.67 -1.70 26.85
N SER A 153 32.07 -2.20 25.67
CA SER A 153 33.48 -2.21 25.27
C SER A 153 34.02 -0.80 25.00
N ILE A 154 35.34 -0.66 24.97
CA ILE A 154 36.00 0.62 24.65
C ILE A 154 35.68 1.00 23.21
N GLU A 155 35.74 0.03 22.29
CA GLU A 155 35.43 0.20 20.88
C GLU A 155 33.99 0.69 20.69
N TYR A 156 33.03 0.13 21.43
CA TYR A 156 31.64 0.59 21.39
C TYR A 156 31.51 2.06 21.79
N ARG A 157 32.12 2.47 22.91
CA ARG A 157 32.06 3.87 23.40
C ARG A 157 32.75 4.83 22.45
N GLU A 158 33.94 4.47 21.94
CA GLU A 158 34.72 5.31 21.03
C GLU A 158 34.05 5.40 19.65
N CYS A 159 33.50 4.30 19.13
CA CYS A 159 32.70 4.28 17.91
C CYS A 159 31.50 5.22 18.02
N ARG A 160 30.75 5.19 19.13
CA ARG A 160 29.59 6.08 19.32
C ARG A 160 29.98 7.54 19.42
N LYS A 161 31.08 7.88 20.09
CA LYS A 161 31.63 9.25 20.08
C LYS A 161 31.98 9.71 18.66
N GLY A 162 32.66 8.85 17.90
CA GLY A 162 32.99 9.10 16.50
C GLY A 162 31.76 9.25 15.60
N ALA A 163 30.76 8.40 15.77
CA ALA A 163 29.50 8.45 15.03
C ALA A 163 28.75 9.76 15.25
N LYS A 164 28.73 10.30 16.48
CA LYS A 164 28.13 11.61 16.75
C LYS A 164 28.79 12.72 15.94
N ALA A 165 30.13 12.72 15.86
CA ALA A 165 30.87 13.67 15.04
C ALA A 165 30.55 13.48 13.54
N TYR A 166 30.55 12.23 13.07
CA TYR A 166 30.22 11.88 11.69
C TYR A 166 28.81 12.36 11.28
N PHE A 167 27.78 12.12 12.10
CA PHE A 167 26.42 12.58 11.81
C PHE A 167 26.35 14.11 11.70
N LYS A 168 27.06 14.82 12.58
CA LYS A 168 27.16 16.28 12.54
C LYS A 168 27.83 16.78 11.26
N GLU A 169 28.86 16.08 10.78
CA GLU A 169 29.53 16.39 9.52
C GLU A 169 28.63 16.11 8.32
N GLN A 170 27.94 14.97 8.27
CA GLN A 170 27.01 14.66 7.17
C GLN A 170 25.83 15.63 7.13
N CYS A 171 25.29 16.02 8.28
CA CYS A 171 24.24 17.03 8.37
C CYS A 171 24.65 18.39 7.75
N LYS A 172 25.93 18.77 7.88
CA LYS A 172 26.48 20.00 7.31
C LYS A 172 26.86 19.87 5.82
N ARG A 173 27.35 18.70 5.42
CA ARG A 173 27.90 18.45 4.09
C ARG A 173 26.81 18.17 3.05
N LEU A 174 25.76 17.46 3.43
CA LEU A 174 24.71 17.04 2.51
C LEU A 174 23.77 18.20 2.15
N PRO A 175 23.29 18.28 0.90
CA PRO A 175 22.25 19.23 0.51
C PRO A 175 20.90 18.86 1.12
N GLU A 176 19.96 19.81 1.16
CA GLU A 176 18.60 19.59 1.67
C GLU A 176 17.94 18.37 1.02
N SER A 177 17.76 17.32 1.83
CA SER A 177 17.28 16.01 1.39
C SER A 177 16.79 15.23 2.60
N GLY A 178 15.99 14.18 2.36
CA GLY A 178 15.58 13.25 3.43
C GLY A 178 16.79 12.66 4.17
N THR A 179 17.86 12.34 3.44
CA THR A 179 19.12 11.85 4.00
C THR A 179 19.78 12.88 4.91
N ARG A 180 19.84 14.15 4.52
CA ARG A 180 20.35 15.23 5.38
C ARG A 180 19.52 15.33 6.66
N GLN A 181 18.20 15.32 6.55
CA GLN A 181 17.30 15.42 7.69
C GLN A 181 17.51 14.28 8.68
N ARG A 182 17.72 13.05 8.19
CA ARG A 182 18.05 11.86 9.00
C ARG A 182 19.36 12.02 9.77
N TYR A 183 20.41 12.49 9.11
CA TYR A 183 21.69 12.72 9.77
C TYR A 183 21.62 13.89 10.76
N CYS A 184 20.85 14.94 10.45
CA CYS A 184 20.66 16.06 11.35
C CYS A 184 19.85 15.69 12.61
N SER A 185 18.80 14.86 12.47
CA SER A 185 18.03 14.39 13.63
C SER A 185 18.86 13.49 14.54
N ALA A 186 19.67 12.60 13.98
CA ALA A 186 20.65 11.83 14.76
C ALA A 186 21.71 12.75 15.39
N ALA A 187 22.22 13.73 14.63
CA ALA A 187 23.22 14.67 15.14
C ALA A 187 22.72 15.52 16.31
N SER A 188 21.40 15.73 16.47
CA SER A 188 20.83 16.39 17.65
C SER A 188 20.41 15.40 18.74
N GLY A 189 19.66 14.34 18.42
CA GLY A 189 19.06 13.40 19.37
C GLY A 189 20.02 12.36 19.99
N PHE A 190 20.99 11.89 19.21
CA PHE A 190 21.86 10.78 19.61
C PHE A 190 22.79 11.14 20.77
N SER A 191 22.76 10.40 21.90
CA SER A 191 23.74 10.55 22.98
C SER A 191 24.79 9.44 22.94
N PRO A 192 26.09 9.75 22.74
CA PRO A 192 27.15 8.74 22.62
C PRO A 192 27.48 8.01 23.93
N LEU A 193 26.91 8.43 25.05
CA LEU A 193 27.05 7.78 26.36
C LEU A 193 25.85 6.91 26.76
N GLY A 194 24.74 6.99 26.00
CA GLY A 194 23.49 6.27 26.28
C GLY A 194 23.47 4.81 25.85
#